data_AF-A0A0R2BYX9-F1
#
_entry.id   AF-A0A0R2BYX9-F1
#
_cell.length_a   1.000
_cell.length_b   1.000
_cell.length_c   1.000
_cell.angle_alpha   90.00
_cell.angle_beta   90.00
_cell.angle_gamma   90.00
#
_symmetry.space_group_name_H-M   'P 1'
#
loop_
_entity.id
_entity.type
_entity.pdbx_description
1 polymer ?
#
loop_
_entity_poly.entity_id
_entity_poly.type
_entity_poly.pdbx_seq_one_letter_code
_entity_poly.pdbx_strand_id
1 'polypeptide(L)'
;MSILSNLADECLATATCQLPVELLTKGSFSGRQTAKKIALAAHVAQIDPYRAATHNKGIMNGVDAVTIAMGNDWRAIESAAHAYAARDGQYRGLSHWSLSADQQFLQGELTLPLPVGFVGGSIKIVPLVQLNQQLAQIKEVSDLEKLLVCVGLAQNLAALLALVTEGIQRGHMQLQLRSTALAAGAKITEVAEVVQQLQAQGQTDLTSAQLILQKIRKNGDHNDRI
;
A
#
# COMPACT_ATOMS: atom_id res chain seq x y z
N MET A 1 35.01 1.29 -20.22
CA MET A 1 33.70 1.90 -19.97
C MET A 1 33.60 2.13 -18.47
N SER A 2 33.21 3.33 -18.05
CA SER A 2 33.05 3.68 -16.62
C SER A 2 31.59 4.04 -16.38
N ILE A 3 30.83 3.10 -15.83
CA ILE A 3 29.40 3.22 -15.58
C ILE A 3 29.03 2.45 -14.32
N LEU A 4 28.07 2.97 -13.54
CA LEU A 4 27.59 2.30 -12.34
C LEU A 4 26.62 1.14 -12.67
N SER A 5 26.48 0.19 -11.75
CA SER A 5 25.43 -0.83 -11.78
C SER A 5 24.28 -0.40 -10.88
N ASN A 6 23.04 -0.52 -11.35
CA ASN A 6 21.86 -0.35 -10.50
C ASN A 6 21.48 -1.62 -9.76
N LEU A 7 22.03 -2.80 -10.11
CA LEU A 7 21.93 -3.95 -9.23
C LEU A 7 22.85 -3.69 -8.02
N ALA A 8 22.28 -3.02 -7.02
CA ALA A 8 22.96 -2.61 -5.80
C ALA A 8 22.77 -3.65 -4.69
N ASP A 9 23.13 -4.91 -4.97
CA ASP A 9 22.99 -6.04 -4.06
C ASP A 9 23.93 -5.99 -2.84
N GLU A 10 24.83 -5.01 -2.79
CA GLU A 10 25.62 -4.64 -1.60
C GLU A 10 24.93 -3.59 -0.71
N CYS A 11 23.82 -3.00 -1.14
CA CYS A 11 23.08 -1.94 -0.44
C CYS A 11 21.68 -2.42 -0.06
N LEU A 12 21.61 -3.40 0.85
CA LEU A 12 20.38 -4.07 1.22
C LEU A 12 19.79 -3.53 2.53
N ALA A 13 18.48 -3.30 2.53
CA ALA A 13 17.69 -3.07 3.73
C ALA A 13 16.69 -4.21 3.92
N THR A 14 16.52 -4.67 5.17
CA THR A 14 15.54 -5.71 5.51
C THR A 14 14.57 -5.20 6.56
N ALA A 15 13.27 -5.36 6.31
CA ALA A 15 12.22 -5.18 7.30
C ALA A 15 11.60 -6.52 7.67
N THR A 16 11.29 -6.67 8.95
CA THR A 16 10.51 -7.80 9.47
C THR A 16 9.37 -7.28 10.32
N CYS A 17 8.24 -7.98 10.32
CA CYS A 17 7.15 -7.72 11.26
C CYS A 17 6.54 -9.02 11.79
N GLN A 18 5.91 -8.92 12.96
CA GLN A 18 5.20 -10.01 13.59
C GLN A 18 3.84 -9.49 14.07
N LEU A 19 2.76 -10.09 13.58
CA LEU A 19 1.40 -9.63 13.80
C LEU A 19 0.61 -10.72 14.54
N PRO A 20 0.05 -10.45 15.72
CA PRO A 20 -0.89 -11.36 16.36
C PRO A 20 -2.04 -11.68 15.41
N VAL A 21 -2.32 -12.98 15.20
CA VAL A 21 -3.33 -13.41 14.21
C VAL A 21 -4.71 -12.84 14.52
N GLU A 22 -5.03 -12.62 15.79
CA GLU A 22 -6.28 -12.03 16.26
C GLU A 22 -6.59 -10.65 15.62
N LEU A 23 -5.55 -9.84 15.34
CA LEU A 23 -5.69 -8.55 14.68
C LEU A 23 -6.08 -8.65 13.18
N LEU A 24 -6.00 -9.84 12.60
CA LEU A 24 -6.29 -10.10 11.18
C LEU A 24 -7.74 -10.55 10.94
N THR A 25 -8.59 -10.51 11.97
CA THR A 25 -10.01 -10.83 11.85
C THR A 25 -10.71 -9.76 10.99
N LYS A 26 -11.35 -10.21 9.90
CA LYS A 26 -11.98 -9.31 8.91
C LYS A 26 -13.27 -9.94 8.39
N GLY A 27 -14.39 -9.27 8.63
CA GLY A 27 -15.72 -9.75 8.23
C GLY A 27 -15.99 -11.14 8.79
N SER A 28 -16.26 -12.10 7.91
CA SER A 28 -16.50 -13.51 8.27
C SER A 28 -15.23 -14.37 8.40
N PHE A 29 -14.04 -13.82 8.11
CA PHE A 29 -12.78 -14.56 8.24
C PHE A 29 -12.17 -14.39 9.63
N SER A 30 -11.91 -15.52 10.30
CA SER A 30 -11.09 -15.51 11.50
C SER A 30 -9.66 -15.07 11.17
N GLY A 31 -9.01 -14.41 12.14
CA GLY A 31 -7.63 -13.96 11.98
C GLY A 31 -6.65 -15.04 11.53
N ARG A 32 -6.80 -16.27 12.06
CA ARG A 32 -5.98 -17.43 11.64
C ARG A 32 -6.25 -17.85 10.19
N GLN A 33 -7.50 -17.82 9.72
CA GLN A 33 -7.82 -18.10 8.31
C GLN A 33 -7.21 -17.04 7.40
N THR A 34 -7.32 -15.76 7.77
CA THR A 34 -6.70 -14.64 7.03
C THR A 34 -5.19 -14.81 6.95
N ALA A 35 -4.51 -15.08 8.07
CA ALA A 35 -3.06 -15.31 8.12
C ALA A 35 -2.62 -16.47 7.19
N LYS A 36 -3.33 -17.61 7.24
CA LYS A 36 -3.04 -18.76 6.36
C LYS A 36 -3.18 -18.41 4.88
N LYS A 37 -4.22 -17.66 4.53
CA LYS A 37 -4.40 -17.21 3.14
C LYS A 37 -3.32 -16.22 2.70
N ILE A 38 -2.87 -15.32 3.58
CA ILE A 38 -1.76 -14.39 3.30
C ILE A 38 -0.48 -15.18 3.01
N ALA A 39 -0.12 -16.11 3.89
CA ALA A 39 1.06 -16.97 3.70
C ALA A 39 0.96 -17.77 2.39
N LEU A 40 -0.21 -18.32 2.07
CA LEU A 40 -0.44 -19.01 0.82
C LEU A 40 -0.31 -18.08 -0.40
N ALA A 41 -0.90 -16.90 -0.36
CA ALA A 41 -0.82 -15.93 -1.46
C ALA A 41 0.62 -15.44 -1.70
N ALA A 42 1.41 -15.26 -0.63
CA ALA A 42 2.83 -14.97 -0.73
C ALA A 42 3.61 -16.17 -1.31
N HIS A 43 3.27 -17.41 -0.92
CA HIS A 43 3.88 -18.61 -1.49
C HIS A 43 3.58 -18.75 -2.99
N VAL A 44 2.37 -18.44 -3.46
CA VAL A 44 2.05 -18.43 -4.90
C VAL A 44 2.97 -17.45 -5.65
N ALA A 45 3.27 -16.28 -5.08
CA ALA A 45 4.21 -15.33 -5.65
C ALA A 45 5.66 -15.84 -5.69
N GLN A 46 6.01 -16.87 -4.91
CA GLN A 46 7.33 -17.51 -4.99
C GLN A 46 7.44 -18.51 -6.14
N ILE A 47 6.34 -19.12 -6.59
CA ILE A 47 6.36 -20.20 -7.60
C ILE A 47 5.88 -19.76 -8.99
N ASP A 48 5.01 -18.74 -9.06
CA ASP A 48 4.44 -18.22 -10.31
C ASP A 48 4.94 -16.80 -10.61
N PRO A 49 5.77 -16.59 -11.66
CA PRO A 49 6.24 -15.28 -12.06
C PRO A 49 5.14 -14.28 -12.41
N TYR A 50 3.98 -14.73 -12.92
CA TYR A 50 2.85 -13.84 -13.21
C TYR A 50 2.30 -13.22 -11.92
N ARG A 51 2.16 -14.03 -10.86
CA ARG A 51 1.79 -13.53 -9.54
C ARG A 51 2.90 -12.70 -8.92
N ALA A 52 4.16 -13.14 -9.03
CA ALA A 52 5.32 -12.42 -8.51
C ALA A 52 5.39 -10.97 -9.04
N ALA A 53 5.12 -10.77 -10.34
CA ALA A 53 5.12 -9.44 -10.94
C ALA A 53 4.10 -8.51 -10.26
N THR A 54 2.88 -9.01 -10.05
CA THR A 54 1.81 -8.25 -9.40
C THR A 54 2.09 -8.03 -7.90
N HIS A 55 2.70 -9.01 -7.25
CA HIS A 55 3.09 -8.95 -5.84
C HIS A 55 4.14 -7.87 -5.59
N ASN A 56 5.20 -7.86 -6.42
CA ASN A 56 6.28 -6.87 -6.34
C ASN A 56 5.79 -5.49 -6.75
N LYS A 57 4.97 -5.36 -7.79
CA LYS A 57 4.30 -4.10 -8.13
C LYS A 57 3.56 -3.51 -6.94
N GLY A 58 2.88 -4.35 -6.15
CA GLY A 58 2.20 -3.94 -4.93
C GLY A 58 3.13 -3.38 -3.86
N ILE A 59 4.33 -3.93 -3.71
CA ILE A 59 5.40 -3.38 -2.84
C ILE A 59 5.84 -2.01 -3.37
N MET A 60 6.18 -1.95 -4.67
CA MET A 60 6.76 -0.77 -5.31
C MET A 60 5.80 0.42 -5.36
N ASN A 61 4.48 0.19 -5.39
CA ASN A 61 3.48 1.26 -5.20
C ASN A 61 3.75 2.13 -3.96
N GLY A 62 4.21 1.53 -2.85
CA GLY A 62 4.53 2.26 -1.61
C GLY A 62 5.94 2.82 -1.62
N VAL A 63 6.92 2.00 -2.04
CA VAL A 63 8.33 2.37 -2.11
C VAL A 63 8.53 3.58 -3.02
N ASP A 64 7.96 3.56 -4.22
CA ASP A 64 8.11 4.64 -5.20
C ASP A 64 7.48 5.95 -4.72
N ALA A 65 6.30 5.87 -4.08
CA ALA A 65 5.63 7.04 -3.55
C ALA A 65 6.51 7.79 -2.53
N VAL A 66 7.14 7.04 -1.61
CA VAL A 66 8.06 7.62 -0.63
C VAL A 66 9.35 8.07 -1.31
N THR A 67 9.88 7.31 -2.26
CA THR A 67 11.08 7.68 -3.01
C THR A 67 10.93 9.01 -3.72
N ILE A 68 9.80 9.22 -4.41
CA ILE A 68 9.45 10.47 -5.07
C ILE A 68 9.32 11.60 -4.04
N ALA A 69 8.60 11.36 -2.95
CA ALA A 69 8.42 12.35 -1.89
C ALA A 69 9.75 12.79 -1.25
N MET A 70 10.73 11.88 -1.23
CA MET A 70 12.08 12.11 -0.70
C MET A 70 13.06 12.55 -1.78
N GLY A 71 12.59 12.89 -2.98
CA GLY A 71 13.40 13.49 -4.05
C GLY A 71 14.45 12.54 -4.64
N ASN A 72 14.24 11.24 -4.54
CA ASN A 72 15.16 10.20 -5.00
C ASN A 72 14.75 9.61 -6.37
N ASP A 73 15.68 8.89 -7.02
CA ASP A 73 15.43 8.23 -8.30
C ASP A 73 14.73 6.88 -8.11
N TRP A 74 13.42 6.84 -8.36
CA TRP A 74 12.65 5.60 -8.26
C TRP A 74 13.01 4.57 -9.35
N ARG A 75 13.55 4.98 -10.50
CA ARG A 75 13.93 4.05 -11.56
C ARG A 75 15.14 3.23 -11.15
N ALA A 76 16.09 3.85 -10.44
CA ALA A 76 17.23 3.14 -9.88
C ALA A 76 16.75 2.04 -8.91
N ILE A 77 15.85 2.39 -7.97
CA ILE A 77 15.29 1.44 -7.00
C ILE A 77 14.48 0.33 -7.69
N GLU A 78 13.58 0.68 -8.61
CA GLU A 78 12.77 -0.29 -9.38
C GLU A 78 13.66 -1.29 -10.12
N SER A 79 14.68 -0.80 -10.84
CA SER A 79 15.60 -1.67 -11.57
C SER A 79 16.39 -2.60 -10.64
N ALA A 80 16.81 -2.10 -9.47
CA ALA A 80 17.53 -2.88 -8.47
C ALA A 80 16.62 -3.95 -7.85
N ALA A 81 15.43 -3.57 -7.39
CA ALA A 81 14.47 -4.46 -6.75
C ALA A 81 14.02 -5.58 -7.69
N HIS A 82 13.66 -5.24 -8.93
CA HIS A 82 13.20 -6.23 -9.90
C HIS A 82 14.32 -7.14 -10.42
N ALA A 83 15.56 -6.65 -10.53
CA ALA A 83 16.71 -7.51 -10.82
C ALA A 83 17.00 -8.46 -9.64
N TYR A 84 16.96 -7.94 -8.41
CA TYR A 84 17.17 -8.72 -7.18
C TYR A 84 16.09 -9.79 -6.97
N ALA A 85 14.86 -9.54 -7.44
CA ALA A 85 13.78 -10.53 -7.45
C ALA A 85 14.07 -11.77 -8.32
N ALA A 86 15.03 -11.69 -9.25
CA ALA A 86 15.42 -12.77 -10.15
C ALA A 86 16.82 -13.35 -9.85
N ARG A 87 17.45 -12.97 -8.74
CA ARG A 87 18.85 -13.34 -8.39
C ARG A 87 19.10 -14.86 -8.33
N ASP A 88 18.07 -15.65 -8.04
CA ASP A 88 18.15 -17.11 -7.93
C ASP A 88 17.75 -17.83 -9.24
N GLY A 89 17.75 -17.13 -10.37
CA GLY A 89 17.47 -17.68 -11.70
C GLY A 89 15.99 -17.73 -12.11
N GLN A 90 15.06 -17.42 -11.19
CA GLN A 90 13.64 -17.23 -11.49
C GLN A 90 13.16 -15.95 -10.81
N TYR A 91 12.32 -15.18 -11.50
CA TYR A 91 11.66 -14.00 -10.93
C TYR A 91 10.61 -14.41 -9.88
N ARG A 92 10.80 -13.97 -8.63
CA ARG A 92 9.97 -14.32 -7.47
C ARG A 92 9.43 -13.09 -6.73
N GLY A 93 8.46 -13.32 -5.84
CA GLY A 93 8.02 -12.32 -4.87
C GLY A 93 9.18 -11.89 -3.96
N LEU A 94 9.30 -10.59 -3.70
CA LEU A 94 10.39 -10.03 -2.87
C LEU A 94 10.17 -10.22 -1.36
N SER A 95 8.92 -10.39 -0.94
CA SER A 95 8.58 -10.61 0.47
C SER A 95 8.19 -12.07 0.76
N HIS A 96 8.41 -12.45 2.01
CA HIS A 96 8.04 -13.75 2.58
C HIS A 96 7.02 -13.54 3.69
N TRP A 97 5.99 -14.38 3.70
CA TRP A 97 4.99 -14.39 4.77
C TRP A 97 4.76 -15.82 5.24
N SER A 98 4.82 -16.04 6.55
CA SER A 98 4.63 -17.35 7.17
C SER A 98 3.90 -17.22 8.51
N LEU A 99 3.34 -18.32 9.00
CA LEU A 99 2.88 -18.37 10.39
C LEU A 99 4.03 -18.82 11.29
N SER A 100 4.08 -18.26 12.50
CA SER A 100 4.95 -18.78 13.57
C SER A 100 4.61 -20.24 13.90
N ALA A 101 5.56 -20.96 14.53
CA ALA A 101 5.40 -22.37 14.86
C ALA A 101 4.15 -22.67 15.71
N ASP A 102 3.79 -21.76 16.63
CA ASP A 102 2.59 -21.83 17.47
C ASP A 102 1.31 -21.31 16.78
N GLN A 103 1.42 -20.83 15.54
CA GLN A 103 0.37 -20.22 14.73
C GLN A 103 -0.35 -19.05 15.41
N GLN A 104 0.32 -18.37 16.35
CA GLN A 104 -0.21 -17.19 17.02
C GLN A 104 0.15 -15.90 16.29
N PHE A 105 1.15 -15.93 15.42
CA PHE A 105 1.61 -14.77 14.69
C PHE A 105 1.74 -15.03 13.19
N LEU A 106 1.41 -14.01 12.41
CA LEU A 106 1.84 -13.88 11.02
C LEU A 106 3.18 -13.12 11.00
N GLN A 107 4.20 -13.71 10.39
CA GLN A 107 5.54 -13.15 10.26
C GLN A 107 5.76 -12.72 8.81
N GLY A 108 6.18 -11.47 8.62
CA GLY A 108 6.49 -10.89 7.33
C GLY A 108 7.95 -10.45 7.26
N GLU A 109 8.58 -10.65 6.10
CA GLU A 109 9.94 -10.23 5.82
C GLU A 109 10.05 -9.69 4.40
N LEU A 110 10.81 -8.62 4.21
CA LEU A 110 11.13 -8.03 2.92
C LEU A 110 12.56 -7.50 2.93
N THR A 111 13.34 -7.91 1.93
CA THR A 111 14.69 -7.36 1.67
C THR A 111 14.70 -6.68 0.31
N LEU A 112 15.18 -5.44 0.26
CA LEU A 112 15.29 -4.65 -0.97
C LEU A 112 16.69 -4.04 -1.10
N PRO A 113 17.25 -3.99 -2.32
CA PRO A 113 18.31 -3.05 -2.65
C PRO A 113 17.76 -1.62 -2.66
N LEU A 114 18.31 -0.73 -1.84
CA LEU A 114 17.84 0.65 -1.70
C LEU A 114 18.98 1.68 -1.83
N PRO A 115 19.57 1.84 -3.04
CA PRO A 115 20.64 2.81 -3.27
C PRO A 115 20.08 4.25 -3.30
N VAL A 116 19.71 4.76 -2.14
CA VAL A 116 19.10 6.10 -1.98
C VAL A 116 20.12 7.14 -1.54
N GLY A 117 19.87 8.37 -1.93
CA GLY A 117 20.59 9.54 -1.46
C GLY A 117 19.87 10.23 -0.31
N PHE A 118 20.65 10.70 0.66
CA PHE A 118 20.19 11.63 1.69
C PHE A 118 20.60 13.08 1.42
N VAL A 119 21.65 13.29 0.62
CA VAL A 119 22.18 14.60 0.23
C VAL A 119 22.44 14.67 -1.27
N GLY A 120 22.26 15.85 -1.88
CA GLY A 120 22.57 16.10 -3.28
C GLY A 120 21.37 15.97 -4.23
N GLY A 121 21.57 16.33 -5.51
CA GLY A 121 20.52 16.28 -6.53
C GLY A 121 19.29 17.14 -6.21
N SER A 122 18.11 16.61 -6.53
CA SER A 122 16.80 17.24 -6.25
C SER A 122 16.53 17.47 -4.77
N ILE A 123 17.18 16.73 -3.87
CA ILE A 123 16.95 16.79 -2.41
C ILE A 123 17.22 18.19 -1.84
N LYS A 124 18.26 18.87 -2.34
CA LYS A 124 18.59 20.24 -1.91
C LYS A 124 17.78 21.32 -2.65
N ILE A 125 17.28 21.00 -3.85
CA ILE A 125 16.68 21.98 -4.77
C ILE A 125 15.18 22.08 -4.54
N VAL A 126 14.49 20.98 -4.26
CA VAL A 126 13.03 20.92 -4.11
C VAL A 126 12.67 21.17 -2.63
N PRO A 127 12.09 22.33 -2.26
CA PRO A 127 11.85 22.67 -0.86
C PRO A 127 10.94 21.68 -0.13
N LEU A 128 9.99 21.07 -0.85
CA LEU A 128 9.07 20.08 -0.29
C LEU A 128 9.79 18.81 0.18
N VAL A 129 10.92 18.44 -0.44
CA VAL A 129 11.70 17.26 -0.02
C VAL A 129 12.29 17.48 1.37
N GLN A 130 12.79 18.68 1.67
CA GLN A 130 13.31 19.02 3.00
C GLN A 130 12.22 18.96 4.06
N LEU A 131 11.02 19.47 3.73
CA LEU A 131 9.86 19.38 4.63
C LEU A 131 9.47 17.93 4.88
N ASN A 132 9.45 17.07 3.84
CA ASN A 132 9.12 15.66 3.98
C ASN A 132 10.16 14.92 4.84
N GLN A 133 11.45 15.21 4.70
CA GLN A 133 12.51 14.65 5.53
C GLN A 133 12.35 15.07 7.00
N GLN A 134 11.98 16.33 7.26
CA GLN A 134 11.69 16.81 8.62
C GLN A 134 10.46 16.13 9.22
N LEU A 135 9.37 16.01 8.45
CA LEU A 135 8.13 15.35 8.87
C LEU A 135 8.39 13.87 9.24
N ALA A 136 9.14 13.17 8.39
CA ALA A 136 9.50 11.77 8.58
C ALA A 136 10.69 11.56 9.53
N GLN A 137 11.27 12.64 10.08
CA GLN A 137 12.41 12.63 11.00
C GLN A 137 13.65 11.90 10.46
N ILE A 138 13.91 11.99 9.16
CA ILE A 138 15.06 11.36 8.51
C ILE A 138 16.31 12.17 8.83
N LYS A 139 17.30 11.54 9.48
CA LYS A 139 18.57 12.19 9.87
C LYS A 139 19.76 11.67 9.09
N GLU A 140 19.66 10.45 8.58
CA GLU A 140 20.69 9.77 7.80
C GLU A 140 20.07 8.90 6.70
N VAL A 141 20.92 8.43 5.77
CA VAL A 141 20.47 7.60 4.63
C VAL A 141 19.81 6.30 5.07
N SER A 142 20.34 5.69 6.12
CA SER A 142 19.83 4.47 6.76
C SER A 142 18.41 4.64 7.33
N ASP A 143 18.03 5.84 7.77
CA ASP A 143 16.64 6.10 8.20
C ASP A 143 15.67 6.02 7.01
N LEU A 144 16.08 6.56 5.86
CA LEU A 144 15.28 6.52 4.64
C LEU A 144 15.18 5.09 4.08
N GLU A 145 16.28 4.35 4.07
CA GLU A 145 16.31 2.94 3.68
C GLU A 145 15.34 2.11 4.54
N LYS A 146 15.42 2.25 5.87
CA LYS A 146 14.50 1.58 6.81
C LYS A 146 13.04 1.96 6.55
N LEU A 147 12.77 3.26 6.35
CA LEU A 147 11.41 3.73 6.07
C LEU A 147 10.86 3.10 4.78
N LEU A 148 11.64 3.10 3.70
CA LEU A 148 11.23 2.57 2.40
C LEU A 148 10.91 1.07 2.48
N VAL A 149 11.78 0.26 3.07
CA VAL A 149 11.54 -1.19 3.18
C VAL A 149 10.35 -1.50 4.10
N CYS A 150 10.16 -0.75 5.19
CA CYS A 150 9.00 -0.88 6.07
C CYS A 150 7.69 -0.52 5.35
N VAL A 151 7.67 0.57 4.59
CA VAL A 151 6.52 0.98 3.78
C VAL A 151 6.22 -0.07 2.71
N GLY A 152 7.25 -0.61 2.04
CA GLY A 152 7.10 -1.70 1.08
C GLY A 152 6.44 -2.95 1.68
N LEU A 153 6.89 -3.37 2.87
CA LEU A 153 6.32 -4.52 3.57
C LEU A 153 4.87 -4.26 4.02
N ALA A 154 4.58 -3.07 4.53
CA ALA A 154 3.23 -2.66 4.94
C ALA A 154 2.26 -2.60 3.73
N GLN A 155 2.71 -2.03 2.61
CA GLN A 155 1.93 -1.95 1.38
C GLN A 155 1.63 -3.34 0.81
N ASN A 156 2.61 -4.26 0.89
CA ASN A 156 2.42 -5.65 0.52
C ASN A 156 1.39 -6.36 1.39
N LEU A 157 1.47 -6.19 2.71
CA LEU A 157 0.48 -6.75 3.65
C LEU A 157 -0.93 -6.25 3.32
N ALA A 158 -1.10 -4.95 3.11
CA ALA A 158 -2.40 -4.35 2.77
C ALA A 158 -2.97 -4.93 1.47
N ALA A 159 -2.13 -5.10 0.44
CA ALA A 159 -2.53 -5.70 -0.82
C ALA A 159 -2.92 -7.18 -0.66
N LEU A 160 -2.16 -7.97 0.10
CA LEU A 160 -2.49 -9.36 0.40
C LEU A 160 -3.78 -9.49 1.20
N LEU A 161 -3.96 -8.66 2.24
CA LEU A 161 -5.17 -8.60 3.05
C LEU A 161 -6.41 -8.34 2.18
N ALA A 162 -6.34 -7.33 1.31
CA ALA A 162 -7.43 -7.00 0.39
C ALA A 162 -7.74 -8.15 -0.58
N LEU A 163 -6.72 -8.87 -1.04
CA LEU A 163 -6.88 -10.00 -1.96
C LEU A 163 -7.55 -11.22 -1.29
N VAL A 164 -7.20 -11.52 -0.04
CA VAL A 164 -7.62 -12.78 0.62
C VAL A 164 -8.94 -12.70 1.38
N THR A 165 -9.44 -11.48 1.61
CA THR A 165 -10.68 -11.20 2.36
C THR A 165 -11.84 -10.80 1.45
N GLU A 166 -12.11 -9.49 1.29
CA GLU A 166 -13.28 -8.96 0.59
C GLU A 166 -13.08 -8.74 -0.92
N GLY A 167 -11.82 -8.89 -1.39
CA GLY A 167 -11.42 -8.68 -2.77
C GLY A 167 -11.13 -7.20 -3.07
N ILE A 168 -10.04 -6.97 -3.81
CA ILE A 168 -9.55 -5.63 -4.21
C ILE A 168 -10.63 -4.78 -4.90
N GLN A 169 -11.53 -5.42 -5.65
CA GLN A 169 -12.60 -4.74 -6.40
C GLN A 169 -13.64 -4.07 -5.50
N ARG A 170 -14.05 -4.69 -4.39
CA ARG A 170 -14.98 -4.05 -3.43
C ARG A 170 -14.36 -2.85 -2.75
N GLY A 171 -13.08 -2.95 -2.37
CA GLY A 171 -12.34 -1.84 -1.77
C GLY A 171 -12.19 -0.64 -2.72
N HIS A 172 -11.82 -0.87 -3.98
CA HIS A 172 -11.74 0.20 -4.99
C HIS A 172 -13.09 0.84 -5.27
N MET A 173 -14.15 0.05 -5.41
CA MET A 173 -15.51 0.56 -5.58
C MET A 173 -15.91 1.48 -4.42
N GLN A 174 -15.62 1.09 -3.17
CA GLN A 174 -15.94 1.91 -2.01
C GLN A 174 -15.12 3.21 -1.97
N LEU A 175 -13.84 3.16 -2.33
CA LEU A 175 -12.99 4.36 -2.43
C LEU A 175 -13.49 5.30 -3.52
N GLN A 176 -13.81 4.75 -4.71
CA GLN A 176 -14.33 5.51 -5.85
C GLN A 176 -15.64 6.21 -5.48
N LEU A 177 -16.58 5.49 -4.85
CA LEU A 177 -17.84 6.07 -4.39
C LEU A 177 -17.63 7.20 -3.38
N ARG A 178 -16.66 7.03 -2.46
CA ARG A 178 -16.30 8.05 -1.48
C ARG A 178 -15.73 9.30 -2.16
N SER A 179 -14.85 9.13 -3.16
CA SER A 179 -14.32 10.21 -4.00
C SER A 179 -15.43 10.91 -4.80
N THR A 180 -16.36 10.16 -5.39
CA THR A 180 -17.52 10.71 -6.10
C THR A 180 -18.41 11.52 -5.16
N ALA A 181 -18.68 11.04 -3.94
CA ALA A 181 -19.46 11.76 -2.94
C ALA A 181 -18.79 13.08 -2.53
N LEU A 182 -17.48 13.08 -2.29
CA LEU A 182 -16.72 14.30 -1.97
C LEU A 182 -16.71 15.27 -3.16
N ALA A 183 -16.53 14.78 -4.39
CA ALA A 183 -16.60 15.58 -5.60
C ALA A 183 -18.00 16.19 -5.84
N ALA A 184 -19.06 15.50 -5.40
CA ALA A 184 -20.43 16.03 -5.41
C ALA A 184 -20.66 17.13 -4.36
N GLY A 185 -19.70 17.40 -3.48
CA GLY A 185 -19.77 18.44 -2.44
C GLY A 185 -20.29 17.94 -1.09
N ALA A 186 -20.24 16.62 -0.82
CA ALA A 186 -20.58 16.07 0.49
C ALA A 186 -19.52 16.45 1.53
N LYS A 187 -19.97 16.83 2.73
CA LYS A 187 -19.11 16.97 3.92
C LYS A 187 -18.72 15.58 4.42
N ILE A 188 -17.62 15.48 5.16
CA ILE A 188 -17.12 14.20 5.70
C ILE A 188 -18.20 13.43 6.48
N THR A 189 -19.08 14.15 7.20
CA THR A 189 -20.21 13.58 7.95
C THR A 189 -21.32 13.01 7.06
N GLU A 190 -21.48 13.51 5.84
CA GLU A 190 -22.54 13.11 4.89
C GLU A 190 -22.09 11.97 3.97
N VAL A 191 -20.78 11.80 3.79
CA VAL A 191 -20.17 10.85 2.84
C VAL A 191 -20.65 9.41 3.05
N ALA A 192 -20.76 8.95 4.30
CA ALA A 192 -21.16 7.58 4.60
C ALA A 192 -22.58 7.27 4.07
N GLU A 193 -23.51 8.19 4.28
CA GLU A 193 -24.91 8.03 3.87
C GLU A 193 -25.06 8.15 2.34
N VAL A 194 -24.36 9.08 1.71
CA VAL A 194 -24.34 9.20 0.23
C VAL A 194 -23.80 7.93 -0.41
N VAL A 195 -22.69 7.38 0.10
CA VAL A 195 -22.10 6.14 -0.42
C VAL A 195 -23.05 4.96 -0.25
N GLN A 196 -23.73 4.84 0.89
CA GLN A 196 -24.69 3.76 1.12
C GLN A 196 -25.86 3.82 0.12
N GLN A 197 -26.42 5.00 -0.13
CA GLN A 197 -27.51 5.13 -1.11
C GLN A 197 -27.06 4.91 -2.56
N LEU A 198 -25.84 5.34 -2.91
CA LEU A 198 -25.24 5.05 -4.23
C LEU A 198 -25.08 3.53 -4.45
N GLN A 199 -24.60 2.82 -3.43
CA GLN A 199 -24.47 1.36 -3.48
C GLN A 199 -25.83 0.66 -3.62
N ALA A 200 -26.83 1.11 -2.86
CA ALA A 200 -28.18 0.54 -2.91
C ALA A 200 -28.85 0.74 -4.27
N GLN A 201 -28.55 1.85 -4.95
CA GLN A 201 -29.10 2.18 -6.28
C GLN A 201 -28.22 1.66 -7.43
N GLY A 202 -27.05 1.06 -7.15
CA GLY A 202 -26.11 0.60 -8.16
C GLY A 202 -25.51 1.72 -9.02
N GLN A 203 -25.52 2.97 -8.54
CA GLN A 203 -25.05 4.15 -9.24
C GLN A 203 -23.68 4.57 -8.73
N THR A 204 -22.79 5.00 -9.63
CA THR A 204 -21.41 5.40 -9.27
C THR A 204 -21.01 6.76 -9.83
N ASP A 205 -21.90 7.44 -10.57
CA ASP A 205 -21.64 8.70 -11.25
C ASP A 205 -21.90 9.93 -10.37
N LEU A 206 -21.33 11.07 -10.80
CA LEU A 206 -21.39 12.33 -10.06
C LEU A 206 -22.81 12.90 -9.97
N THR A 207 -23.62 12.75 -11.02
CA THR A 207 -24.98 13.32 -11.08
C THR A 207 -25.89 12.63 -10.07
N SER A 208 -25.82 11.31 -10.00
CA SER A 208 -26.52 10.50 -9.00
C SER A 208 -26.11 10.88 -7.58
N ALA A 209 -24.81 11.08 -7.33
CA ALA A 209 -24.30 11.50 -6.02
C ALA A 209 -24.82 12.88 -5.60
N GLN A 210 -24.90 13.84 -6.53
CA GLN A 210 -25.47 15.18 -6.28
C GLN A 210 -26.96 15.11 -5.94
N LEU A 211 -27.74 14.30 -6.67
CA LEU A 211 -29.17 14.13 -6.41
C LEU A 211 -29.44 13.50 -5.03
N ILE A 212 -28.67 12.48 -4.67
CA ILE A 212 -28.75 11.84 -3.34
C ILE A 212 -28.39 12.83 -2.24
N LEU A 213 -27.29 13.57 -2.41
CA LEU A 213 -26.86 14.58 -1.43
C LEU A 213 -27.92 15.67 -1.20
N GLN A 214 -28.56 16.14 -2.28
CA GLN A 214 -29.66 17.11 -2.18
C GLN A 214 -30.86 16.55 -1.42
N LYS A 215 -31.22 15.27 -1.62
CA LYS A 215 -32.30 14.61 -0.88
C LYS A 215 -31.98 14.49 0.61
N ILE A 216 -30.76 14.09 0.95
CA ILE A 216 -30.31 13.97 2.36
C ILE A 216 -30.42 15.31 3.07
N ARG A 217 -29.90 16.39 2.45
CA ARG A 217 -29.95 17.74 3.03
C ARG A 217 -31.38 18.28 3.19
N LYS A 218 -32.26 18.03 2.21
CA LYS A 218 -33.68 18.43 2.29
C LYS A 218 -34.45 17.71 3.40
N ASN A 219 -34.13 16.44 3.68
CA ASN A 219 -34.75 15.69 4.76
C ASN A 219 -34.21 16.09 6.15
N GLY A 220 -32.93 16.51 6.24
CA GLY A 220 -32.35 17.06 7.47
C GLY A 220 -33.04 18.35 7.93
N ASP A 221 -33.34 19.26 7.00
CA ASP A 221 -34.05 20.54 7.29
C ASP A 221 -35.50 20.34 7.78
N HIS A 222 -36.09 19.15 7.61
CA HIS A 222 -37.44 18.84 8.10
C HIS A 222 -37.46 18.32 9.54
N ASN A 223 -36.35 17.76 10.03
CA ASN A 223 -36.27 17.18 11.38
C ASN A 223 -35.87 18.20 12.46
N ASP A 224 -35.27 19.34 12.08
CA ASP A 224 -34.88 20.41 13.01
C ASP A 224 -36.01 21.46 13.26
N ARG A 225 -37.25 21.18 12.82
CA ARG A 225 -38.42 22.08 12.93
C ARG A 225 -39.57 21.57 13.82
N ILE A 226 -39.32 20.59 14.68
CA ILE A 226 -40.26 20.10 15.70
C ILE A 226 -39.65 20.37 17.08
#